data_AF-A0A4P7MVT9-F1
#
_entry.id   AF-A0A4P7MVT9-F1
#
_cell.length_a   1.000
_cell.length_b   1.000
_cell.length_c   1.000
_cell.angle_alpha   90.00
_cell.angle_beta   90.00
_cell.angle_gamma   90.00
#
_symmetry.space_group_name_H-M   'P 1'
#
loop_
_entity.id
_entity.type
_entity.pdbx_description
1 polymer ?
#
loop_
_entity_poly.entity_id
_entity_poly.type
_entity_poly.pdbx_seq_one_letter_code
_entity_poly.pdbx_strand_id
1 'polypeptide(L)'
;MYLINLIIVPFVAALPAITMRQANNIFSDSCTNIELVNAYPGKVLNDNLKGSCLGPQGKKLESSLDLNQCVGIDYSNNTLTWMPLGKFRNYCDTCSLKEGNVLACTCNKQASTLKLDDGVVIRDGSLSCK
;
A
#
# COMPACT_ATOMS: atom_id res chain seq x y z
N MET A 1 -12.06 42.11 -61.70
CA MET A 1 -11.03 41.97 -60.65
C MET A 1 -11.78 41.63 -59.36
N TYR A 2 -11.87 40.35 -58.99
CA TYR A 2 -12.62 39.91 -57.80
C TYR A 2 -11.61 39.47 -56.72
N LEU A 3 -11.62 40.17 -55.59
CA LEU A 3 -10.84 39.84 -54.39
C LEU A 3 -11.64 38.83 -53.56
N ILE A 4 -11.13 37.61 -53.45
CA ILE A 4 -11.66 36.58 -52.54
C ILE A 4 -10.96 36.75 -51.19
N ASN A 5 -11.69 37.27 -50.20
CA ASN A 5 -11.24 37.32 -48.81
C ASN A 5 -11.34 35.90 -48.21
N LEU A 6 -10.20 35.26 -47.96
CA LEU A 6 -10.14 34.02 -47.19
C LEU A 6 -10.19 34.34 -45.69
N ILE A 7 -11.29 33.94 -45.04
CA ILE A 7 -11.42 33.95 -43.58
C ILE A 7 -10.86 32.62 -43.06
N ILE A 8 -9.71 32.67 -42.40
CA ILE A 8 -9.10 31.51 -41.73
C ILE A 8 -9.73 31.39 -40.34
N VAL A 9 -10.59 30.38 -40.15
CA VAL A 9 -11.16 30.07 -38.83
C VAL A 9 -10.18 29.14 -38.09
N PRO A 10 -9.68 29.51 -36.90
CA PRO A 10 -8.80 28.63 -36.13
C PRO A 10 -9.62 27.50 -35.52
N PHE A 11 -9.33 26.27 -35.95
CA PHE A 11 -9.91 25.05 -35.38
C PHE A 11 -9.21 24.74 -34.05
N VAL A 12 -9.83 25.11 -32.94
CA VAL A 12 -9.33 24.76 -31.59
C VAL A 12 -9.71 23.32 -31.30
N ALA A 13 -8.76 22.40 -31.47
CA ALA A 13 -8.93 21.00 -31.07
C ALA A 13 -8.86 20.90 -29.54
N ALA A 14 -10.02 20.80 -28.89
CA ALA A 14 -10.10 20.48 -27.46
C ALA A 14 -9.73 19.01 -27.26
N LEU A 15 -8.59 18.74 -26.62
CA LEU A 15 -8.23 17.39 -26.18
C LEU A 15 -9.18 16.97 -25.06
N PRO A 16 -9.75 15.75 -25.09
CA PRO A 16 -10.51 15.24 -23.96
C PRO A 16 -9.56 15.10 -22.76
N ALA A 17 -9.85 15.81 -21.69
CA ALA A 17 -9.22 15.58 -20.39
C ALA A 17 -9.64 14.18 -19.94
N ILE A 18 -8.74 13.20 -20.10
CA ILE A 18 -8.89 11.88 -19.48
C ILE A 18 -8.76 12.12 -17.98
N THR A 19 -9.89 12.23 -17.30
CA THR A 19 -9.95 12.21 -15.85
C THR A 19 -9.54 10.79 -15.43
N MET A 20 -8.25 10.60 -15.15
CA MET A 20 -7.83 9.43 -14.39
C MET A 20 -8.58 9.49 -13.07
N ARG A 21 -9.60 8.64 -12.92
CA ARG A 21 -10.18 8.33 -11.61
C ARG A 21 -9.00 7.97 -10.73
N GLN A 22 -8.67 8.84 -9.79
CA GLN A 22 -7.80 8.52 -8.68
C GLN A 22 -8.48 7.35 -7.98
N ALA A 23 -8.05 6.13 -8.30
CA ALA A 23 -8.45 4.96 -7.55
C ALA A 23 -8.13 5.29 -6.09
N ASN A 24 -9.08 5.07 -5.19
CA ASN A 24 -8.80 5.16 -3.78
C ASN A 24 -7.57 4.27 -3.54
N ASN A 25 -6.43 4.87 -3.14
CA ASN A 25 -5.14 4.18 -2.95
C ASN A 25 -5.15 3.29 -1.69
N ILE A 26 -6.30 2.66 -1.41
CA ILE A 26 -6.47 1.65 -0.38
C ILE A 26 -5.69 0.44 -0.87
N PHE A 27 -4.72 -0.02 -0.07
CA PHE A 27 -3.80 -1.06 -0.53
C PHE A 27 -4.55 -2.37 -0.79
N SER A 28 -5.55 -2.71 0.04
CA SER A 28 -6.33 -3.94 -0.11
C SER A 28 -7.05 -4.04 -1.45
N ASP A 29 -7.48 -2.90 -2.00
CA ASP A 29 -8.24 -2.83 -3.26
C ASP A 29 -7.31 -2.79 -4.48
N SER A 30 -6.09 -2.30 -4.26
CA SER A 30 -5.12 -2.02 -5.32
C SER A 30 -4.09 -3.14 -5.50
N CYS A 31 -3.95 -4.03 -4.51
CA CYS A 31 -3.05 -5.18 -4.54
C CYS A 31 -3.81 -6.51 -4.58
N THR A 32 -3.15 -7.54 -5.12
CA THR A 32 -3.64 -8.93 -5.17
C THR A 32 -2.54 -9.86 -4.68
N ASN A 33 -2.88 -11.12 -4.37
CA ASN A 33 -1.92 -12.12 -3.84
C ASN A 33 -1.19 -11.61 -2.59
N ILE A 34 -1.95 -10.97 -1.69
CA ILE A 34 -1.40 -10.34 -0.50
C ILE A 34 -1.04 -11.44 0.51
N GLU A 35 0.21 -11.45 0.95
CA GLU A 35 0.73 -12.45 1.87
C GLU A 35 1.66 -11.81 2.92
N LEU A 36 1.68 -12.42 4.11
CA LEU A 36 2.71 -12.16 5.10
C LEU A 36 3.77 -13.25 4.99
N VAL A 37 5.01 -12.83 4.79
CA VAL A 37 6.15 -13.73 4.71
C VAL A 37 7.20 -13.36 5.73
N ASN A 38 8.03 -14.34 6.04
CA ASN A 38 9.19 -14.16 6.87
C ASN A 38 10.37 -13.67 6.03
N ALA A 39 10.90 -12.48 6.33
CA ALA A 39 12.08 -11.99 5.63
C ALA A 39 13.41 -12.54 6.14
N TYR A 40 13.41 -13.22 7.29
CA TYR A 40 14.62 -13.66 7.98
C TYR A 40 14.58 -15.16 8.26
N PRO A 41 15.23 -15.98 7.41
CA PRO A 41 15.37 -17.41 7.63
C PRO A 41 15.89 -17.71 9.05
N GLY A 42 15.20 -18.60 9.78
CA GLY A 42 15.53 -18.95 11.16
C GLY A 42 14.85 -18.11 12.25
N LYS A 43 14.06 -17.10 11.88
CA LYS A 43 13.07 -16.48 12.78
C LYS A 43 11.69 -17.08 12.48
N VAL A 44 10.76 -17.01 13.43
CA VAL A 44 9.41 -17.61 13.28
C VAL A 44 8.39 -16.59 12.75
N LEU A 45 8.65 -15.30 12.91
CA LEU A 45 7.68 -14.24 12.65
C LEU A 45 7.61 -13.84 11.18
N ASN A 46 6.41 -13.82 10.62
CA ASN A 46 6.14 -13.20 9.32
C ASN A 46 6.03 -11.68 9.48
N ASP A 47 7.05 -10.95 9.04
CA ASP A 47 7.22 -9.52 9.27
C ASP A 47 7.27 -8.67 8.00
N ASN A 48 7.18 -9.31 6.83
CA ASN A 48 7.11 -8.64 5.55
C ASN A 48 5.76 -8.87 4.87
N LEU A 49 5.16 -7.79 4.39
CA LEU A 49 3.97 -7.83 3.55
C LEU A 49 4.42 -7.91 2.09
N LYS A 50 3.87 -8.84 1.31
CA LYS A 50 4.08 -8.93 -0.13
C LYS A 50 2.76 -8.91 -0.88
N GLY A 51 2.81 -8.49 -2.14
CA GLY A 51 1.70 -8.62 -3.07
C GLY A 51 1.97 -7.96 -4.42
N SER A 52 1.06 -8.18 -5.37
CA SER A 52 1.07 -7.60 -6.70
C SER A 52 0.19 -6.36 -6.75
N CYS A 53 0.76 -5.17 -6.81
CA CYS A 53 0.06 -3.90 -6.68
C CYS A 53 -0.07 -3.15 -8.00
N LEU A 54 -1.12 -2.34 -8.15
CA LEU A 54 -1.34 -1.53 -9.33
C LEU A 54 -0.27 -0.44 -9.43
N GLY A 55 0.53 -0.48 -10.49
CA GLY A 55 1.56 0.50 -10.82
C GLY A 55 1.19 1.38 -12.02
N PRO A 56 2.17 2.13 -12.56
CA PRO A 56 1.96 3.02 -13.68
C PRO A 56 1.36 2.29 -14.89
N GLN A 57 0.47 2.99 -15.62
CA GLN A 57 -0.19 2.45 -16.82
C GLN A 57 -1.05 1.20 -16.56
N GLY A 58 -1.44 0.96 -15.30
CA GLY A 58 -2.31 -0.16 -14.92
C GLY A 58 -1.59 -1.51 -14.83
N LYS A 59 -0.26 -1.54 -14.95
CA LYS A 59 0.52 -2.77 -14.81
C LYS A 59 0.55 -3.22 -13.35
N LYS A 60 0.37 -4.52 -13.07
CA LYS A 60 0.62 -5.09 -11.75
C LYS A 60 2.12 -5.33 -11.54
N LEU A 61 2.65 -4.85 -10.42
CA LEU A 61 4.05 -4.98 -10.03
C LEU A 61 4.14 -5.71 -8.69
N GLU A 62 5.04 -6.68 -8.59
CA GLU A 62 5.37 -7.32 -7.31
C GLU A 62 6.06 -6.32 -6.39
N SER A 63 5.61 -6.26 -5.16
CA SER A 63 6.19 -5.39 -4.14
C SER A 63 6.23 -6.08 -2.79
N SER A 64 7.22 -5.72 -1.98
CA SER A 64 7.35 -6.12 -0.58
C SER A 64 7.55 -4.91 0.33
N LEU A 65 7.05 -5.00 1.57
CA LEU A 65 7.22 -3.99 2.60
C LEU A 65 7.60 -4.67 3.92
N ASP A 66 8.72 -4.24 4.50
CA ASP A 66 9.10 -4.63 5.86
C ASP A 66 8.26 -3.84 6.86
N LEU A 67 7.30 -4.51 7.50
CA LEU A 67 6.38 -3.88 8.44
C LEU A 67 7.10 -3.39 9.71
N ASN A 68 8.30 -3.87 10.01
CA ASN A 68 9.10 -3.33 11.14
C ASN A 68 9.47 -1.86 10.94
N GLN A 69 9.42 -1.34 9.71
CA GLN A 69 9.70 0.06 9.41
C GLN A 69 8.60 1.01 9.89
N CYS A 70 7.38 0.52 10.12
CA CYS A 70 6.25 1.37 10.52
C CYS A 70 5.23 0.74 11.48
N VAL A 71 5.44 -0.50 11.92
CA VAL A 71 4.59 -1.14 12.94
C VAL A 71 5.42 -1.36 14.20
N GLY A 72 4.88 -0.91 15.33
CA GLY A 72 5.45 -1.07 16.66
C GLY A 72 4.40 -1.51 17.68
N ILE A 73 4.73 -1.34 18.96
CA ILE A 73 3.82 -1.60 20.08
C ILE A 73 3.58 -0.31 20.85
N ASP A 74 2.31 -0.04 21.14
CA ASP A 74 1.91 0.91 22.17
C ASP A 74 2.04 0.24 23.54
N TYR A 75 3.00 0.68 24.33
CA TYR A 75 3.28 0.10 25.65
C TYR A 75 2.21 0.39 26.70
N SER A 76 1.32 1.37 26.47
CA SER A 76 0.27 1.68 27.43
C SER A 76 -0.80 0.58 27.51
N ASN A 77 -1.01 -0.14 26.40
CA ASN A 77 -2.04 -1.16 26.25
C ASN A 77 -1.53 -2.47 25.60
N ASN A 78 -0.23 -2.57 25.29
CA ASN A 78 0.41 -3.70 24.61
C ASN A 78 -0.19 -4.06 23.24
N THR A 79 -0.69 -3.06 22.50
CA THR A 79 -1.29 -3.28 21.18
C THR A 79 -0.38 -2.85 20.03
N LEU A 80 -0.58 -3.47 18.86
CA LEU A 80 0.04 -3.04 17.61
C LEU A 80 -0.40 -1.61 17.28
N THR A 81 0.56 -0.80 16.85
CA THR A 81 0.30 0.59 16.44
C THR A 81 1.21 1.01 15.30
N TRP A 82 0.78 2.00 14.53
CA TRP A 82 1.62 2.65 13.52
C TRP A 82 2.68 3.50 14.22
N MET A 83 3.94 3.12 14.04
CA MET A 83 5.08 3.75 14.68
C MET A 83 6.30 3.67 13.75
N PRO A 84 6.88 4.81 13.34
CA PRO A 84 8.11 4.82 12.56
C PRO A 84 9.22 4.02 13.26
N LEU A 85 9.87 3.13 12.51
CA LEU A 85 10.90 2.21 13.03
C LEU A 85 10.41 1.39 14.24
N GLY A 86 9.12 1.04 14.27
CA GLY A 86 8.48 0.44 15.44
C GLY A 86 9.02 -0.94 15.83
N LYS A 87 9.55 -1.72 14.89
CA LYS A 87 10.19 -3.03 15.14
C LYS A 87 9.31 -3.97 15.98
N PHE A 88 8.02 -4.09 15.66
CA PHE A 88 7.07 -4.94 16.38
C PHE A 88 7.57 -6.39 16.55
N ARG A 89 8.43 -6.89 15.66
CA ARG A 89 9.03 -8.22 15.77
C ARG A 89 9.77 -8.51 17.07
N ASN A 90 10.21 -7.47 17.78
CA ASN A 90 10.91 -7.62 19.05
C ASN A 90 9.95 -7.97 20.20
N TYR A 91 8.65 -7.83 19.98
CA TYR A 91 7.61 -7.94 21.00
C TYR A 91 6.51 -8.95 20.62
N CYS A 92 6.51 -9.44 19.38
CA CYS A 92 5.49 -10.35 18.85
C CYS A 92 6.09 -11.68 18.40
N ASP A 93 5.35 -12.76 18.64
CA ASP A 93 5.80 -14.13 18.39
C ASP A 93 5.23 -14.73 17.09
N THR A 94 3.94 -14.51 16.87
CA THR A 94 3.22 -15.03 15.70
C THR A 94 2.41 -13.91 15.06
N CYS A 95 2.39 -13.88 13.74
CA CYS A 95 1.59 -12.95 12.95
C CYS A 95 0.97 -13.65 11.76
N SER A 96 -0.24 -13.23 11.41
CA SER A 96 -1.03 -13.76 10.31
C SER A 96 -1.81 -12.62 9.66
N LEU A 97 -2.10 -12.79 8.37
CA LEU A 97 -2.96 -11.87 7.64
C LEU A 97 -4.40 -12.39 7.75
N LYS A 98 -5.29 -11.56 8.27
CA LYS A 98 -6.73 -11.83 8.35
C LYS A 98 -7.46 -10.92 7.38
N GLU A 99 -8.51 -11.44 6.76
CA GLU A 99 -9.43 -10.66 5.90
C GLU A 99 -8.72 -9.89 4.77
N GLY A 100 -7.52 -10.32 4.37
CA GLY A 100 -6.71 -9.69 3.33
C GLY A 100 -6.01 -8.39 3.73
N ASN A 101 -6.38 -7.75 4.84
CA ASN A 101 -5.83 -6.46 5.24
C ASN A 101 -5.66 -6.22 6.75
N VAL A 102 -5.91 -7.21 7.60
CA VAL A 102 -5.72 -7.09 9.05
C VAL A 102 -4.48 -7.87 9.45
N LEU A 103 -3.47 -7.18 9.94
CA LEU A 103 -2.32 -7.80 10.60
C LEU A 103 -2.77 -8.25 11.99
N ALA A 104 -2.83 -9.55 12.23
CA ALA A 104 -3.18 -10.12 13.52
C ALA A 104 -1.98 -10.85 14.12
N CYS A 105 -1.54 -10.40 15.29
CA CYS A 105 -0.37 -10.94 15.97
C CYS A 105 -0.66 -11.30 17.42
N THR A 106 0.21 -12.11 18.01
CA THR A 106 0.34 -12.25 19.46
C THR A 106 1.58 -11.50 19.91
N CYS A 107 1.40 -10.44 20.71
CA CYS A 107 2.44 -9.53 21.17
C CYS A 107 2.42 -9.46 22.69
N ASN A 108 3.55 -9.66 23.36
CA ASN A 108 3.64 -9.75 24.83
C ASN A 108 2.58 -10.70 25.42
N LYS A 109 2.33 -11.84 24.75
CA LYS A 109 1.29 -12.85 25.10
C LYS A 109 -0.17 -12.38 24.98
N GLN A 110 -0.42 -11.25 24.34
CA GLN A 110 -1.76 -10.72 24.11
C GLN A 110 -2.06 -10.66 22.60
N ALA A 111 -3.29 -11.01 22.22
CA ALA A 111 -3.73 -10.86 20.85
C ALA A 111 -3.88 -9.38 20.51
N SER A 112 -3.34 -8.97 19.37
CA SER A 112 -3.49 -7.61 18.88
C SER A 112 -3.66 -7.60 17.36
N THR A 113 -4.39 -6.61 16.86
CA THR A 113 -4.70 -6.45 15.45
C THR A 113 -4.44 -5.03 15.00
N LEU A 114 -3.95 -4.87 13.78
CA LEU A 114 -3.75 -3.58 13.13
C LEU A 114 -4.28 -3.64 11.71
N LYS A 115 -5.13 -2.70 11.33
CA LYS A 115 -5.62 -2.62 9.95
C LYS A 115 -4.55 -2.00 9.06
N LEU A 116 -4.10 -2.75 8.06
CA LEU A 116 -3.01 -2.34 7.17
C LEU A 116 -3.40 -1.16 6.27
N ASP A 117 -4.69 -0.99 5.95
CA ASP A 117 -5.16 0.14 5.10
C ASP A 117 -4.94 1.51 5.75
N ASP A 118 -4.77 1.54 7.07
CA ASP A 118 -4.63 2.79 7.81
C ASP A 118 -3.21 3.38 7.69
N GLY A 119 -2.21 2.57 7.31
CA GLY A 119 -0.80 2.98 7.26
C GLY A 119 0.04 2.38 6.13
N VAL A 120 -0.47 1.42 5.36
CA VAL A 120 0.16 0.97 4.11
C VAL A 120 -0.44 1.76 2.95
N VAL A 121 0.43 2.32 2.13
CA VAL A 121 0.08 3.03 0.90
C VAL A 121 0.81 2.43 -0.29
N ILE A 122 0.32 2.72 -1.49
CA ILE A 122 0.98 2.34 -2.74
C ILE A 122 1.51 3.59 -3.43
N ARG A 123 2.77 3.54 -3.86
CA ARG A 123 3.45 4.58 -4.63
C ARG A 123 4.04 3.93 -5.88
N ASP A 124 3.46 4.23 -7.04
CA ASP A 124 3.87 3.68 -8.34
C ASP A 124 4.00 2.15 -8.37
N GLY A 125 3.07 1.46 -7.72
CA GLY A 125 3.05 -0.01 -7.62
C GLY A 125 3.94 -0.59 -6.52
N SER A 126 4.67 0.25 -5.77
CA SER A 126 5.41 -0.15 -4.58
C SER A 126 4.58 0.06 -3.32
N LEU A 127 4.52 -0.96 -2.46
CA LEU A 127 4.07 -0.85 -1.09
C LEU A 127 5.02 0.05 -0.30
N SER A 128 4.46 0.88 0.57
CA SER A 128 5.22 1.78 1.45
C SER A 128 4.41 2.05 2.71
N CYS A 129 5.11 2.39 3.79
CA CYS A 129 4.48 3.00 4.95
C CYS A 129 4.05 4.43 4.60
N LYS A 130 2.95 4.89 5.20
CA LYS A 130 2.42 6.25 5.04
C LYS A 130 3.42 7.32 5.47
#